data_AF-A0A346RZG6-F1
#
_entry.id   AF-A0A346RZG6-F1
#
_cell.length_a   1.000
_cell.length_b   1.000
_cell.length_c   1.000
_cell.angle_alpha   90.00
_cell.angle_beta   90.00
_cell.angle_gamma   90.00
#
_symmetry.space_group_name_H-M   'P 1'
#
loop_
_entity.id
_entity.type
_entity.pdbx_description
1 polymer ?
#
loop_
_entity_poly.entity_id
_entity_poly.type
_entity_poly.pdbx_seq_one_letter_code
_entity_poly.pdbx_strand_id
1 'polypeptide(L)'
;MKEVAPFESFGEIVEYPRDALVFGLAPGGTVVVWIMNRSENAIEVGRYEARPYNNEKSSYSQWVDEYLEKEGEHLRDNGIKLNGW
;
A
#
# COMPACT_ATOMS: atom_id res chain seq x y z
N MET A 1 -5.97 -17.53 8.38
CA MET A 1 -4.53 -17.50 8.71
C MET A 1 -4.41 -17.56 10.22
N LYS A 2 -3.57 -18.45 10.76
CA LYS A 2 -3.64 -18.93 12.16
C LYS A 2 -2.46 -18.50 13.04
N GLU A 3 -1.49 -17.77 12.50
CA GLU A 3 -0.31 -17.38 13.28
C GLU A 3 -0.66 -16.15 14.15
N VAL A 4 -0.68 -16.39 15.46
CA VAL A 4 -0.92 -15.37 16.49
C VAL A 4 0.37 -14.59 16.71
N ALA A 5 0.25 -13.28 16.86
CA ALA A 5 1.39 -12.43 17.19
C ALA A 5 0.99 -11.42 18.28
N PRO A 6 1.85 -11.20 19.29
CA PRO A 6 1.62 -10.18 20.29
C PRO A 6 1.81 -8.78 19.70
N PHE A 7 1.05 -7.82 20.20
CA PHE A 7 1.28 -6.39 19.96
C PHE A 7 0.80 -5.56 21.16
N GLU A 8 1.31 -4.33 21.27
CA GLU A 8 0.90 -3.38 22.31
C GLU A 8 -0.41 -2.67 21.93
N SER A 9 -1.35 -2.65 22.87
CA SER A 9 -2.62 -1.97 22.74
C SER A 9 -3.01 -1.32 24.06
N PHE A 10 -3.03 0.02 24.10
CA PHE A 10 -3.43 0.81 25.27
C PHE A 10 -2.68 0.47 26.57
N GLY A 11 -1.40 0.15 26.47
CA GLY A 11 -0.51 -0.20 27.59
C GLY A 11 -0.47 -1.69 27.92
N GLU A 12 -1.21 -2.53 27.21
CA GLU A 12 -1.25 -3.97 27.43
C GLU A 12 -0.70 -4.73 26.21
N ILE A 13 -0.03 -5.86 26.46
CA ILE A 13 0.33 -6.79 25.39
C ILE A 13 -0.85 -7.73 25.16
N VAL A 14 -1.40 -7.69 23.94
CA VAL A 14 -2.50 -8.54 23.52
C VAL A 14 -2.06 -9.46 22.39
N GLU A 15 -2.61 -10.67 22.36
CA GLU A 15 -2.30 -11.70 21.36
C GLU A 15 -3.48 -11.90 20.41
N TYR A 16 -3.30 -11.58 19.14
CA TYR A 16 -4.33 -11.76 18.11
C TYR A 16 -3.74 -12.39 16.84
N PRO A 17 -4.56 -13.09 16.04
CA PRO A 17 -4.12 -13.59 14.75
C PRO A 17 -3.73 -12.43 13.83
N ARG A 18 -2.72 -12.65 12.99
CA ARG A 18 -2.51 -11.80 11.81
C ARG A 18 -3.67 -11.99 10.85
N ASP A 19 -4.56 -11.01 10.78
CA ASP A 19 -5.83 -11.08 10.06
C ASP A 19 -5.96 -10.00 8.96
N ALA A 20 -5.04 -9.02 8.93
CA ALA A 20 -4.95 -8.03 7.88
C ALA A 20 -3.97 -8.48 6.78
N LEU A 21 -4.44 -8.45 5.53
CA LEU A 21 -3.61 -8.59 4.33
C LEU A 21 -3.40 -7.21 3.71
N VAL A 22 -2.15 -6.75 3.64
CA VAL A 22 -1.79 -5.40 3.17
C VAL A 22 -0.98 -5.51 1.88
N PHE A 23 -1.34 -4.69 0.90
CA PHE A 23 -0.68 -4.59 -0.40
C PHE A 23 0.02 -3.23 -0.50
N GLY A 24 1.35 -3.23 -0.54
CA GLY A 24 2.14 -2.03 -0.77
C GLY A 24 2.63 -1.94 -2.20
N LEU A 25 2.55 -0.74 -2.76
CA LEU A 25 3.13 -0.42 -4.06
C LEU A 25 4.55 0.09 -3.85
N ALA A 26 5.53 -0.71 -4.29
CA ALA A 26 6.93 -0.33 -4.34
C ALA A 26 7.31 0.12 -5.76
N PRO A 27 8.30 1.02 -5.89
CA PRO A 27 8.78 1.49 -7.20
C PRO A 27 9.10 0.37 -8.19
N GLY A 28 8.85 0.62 -9.48
CA GLY A 28 9.00 -0.35 -10.56
C GLY A 28 7.81 -1.30 -10.73
N GLY A 29 6.63 -0.92 -10.24
CA GLY A 29 5.40 -1.69 -10.36
C GLY A 29 5.40 -2.95 -9.50
N THR A 30 6.13 -3.00 -8.39
CA THR A 30 6.15 -4.19 -7.54
C THR A 30 5.11 -4.07 -6.43
N VAL A 31 4.19 -5.02 -6.37
CA VAL A 31 3.29 -5.17 -5.23
C VAL A 31 3.96 -6.08 -4.21
N VAL A 32 4.24 -5.55 -3.02
CA VAL A 32 4.69 -6.35 -1.88
C VAL A 32 3.48 -6.62 -0.99
N VAL A 33 3.30 -7.87 -0.58
CA VAL A 33 2.14 -8.30 0.22
C VAL A 33 2.61 -8.72 1.59
N TRP A 34 1.96 -8.21 2.62
CA TRP A 34 2.19 -8.58 4.02
C TRP A 34 0.93 -9.11 4.67
N ILE A 35 1.12 -10.01 5.62
CA ILE A 35 0.10 -10.36 6.60
C ILE A 35 0.53 -9.81 7.96
N MET A 36 -0.40 -9.19 8.69
CA MET A 36 -0.11 -8.55 9.97
C MET A 36 -1.36 -8.44 10.85
N ASN A 37 -1.19 -8.20 12.15
CA ASN A 37 -2.25 -7.60 12.97
C ASN A 37 -1.91 -6.13 13.33
N ARG A 38 -0.62 -5.78 13.30
CA ARG A 38 -0.06 -4.43 13.41
C ARG A 38 1.19 -4.30 12.55
N SER A 39 1.57 -3.08 12.20
CA SER A 39 2.75 -2.79 11.37
C SER A 39 4.04 -3.40 11.90
N GLU A 40 4.20 -3.50 13.22
CA GLU A 40 5.43 -3.95 13.89
C GLU A 40 5.67 -5.46 13.74
N ASN A 41 4.65 -6.24 13.40
CA ASN A 41 4.75 -7.69 13.25
C ASN A 41 4.35 -8.20 11.86
N ALA A 42 4.44 -7.31 10.87
CA ALA A 42 4.22 -7.64 9.47
C ALA A 42 5.18 -8.72 8.98
N ILE A 43 4.63 -9.73 8.32
CA ILE A 43 5.38 -10.77 7.60
C ILE A 43 5.13 -10.59 6.12
N GLU A 44 6.19 -10.45 5.34
CA GLU A 44 6.10 -10.44 3.88
C GLU A 44 5.72 -11.86 3.40
N VAL A 45 4.61 -11.96 2.67
CA VAL A 45 4.10 -13.22 2.14
C VAL A 45 4.32 -13.37 0.64
N GLY A 46 4.72 -12.30 -0.05
CA GLY A 46 5.07 -12.37 -1.46
C GLY A 46 5.32 -11.03 -2.14
N ARG A 47 5.86 -11.12 -3.35
CA ARG A 47 6.04 -10.01 -4.28
C ARG A 47 5.43 -10.37 -5.62
N TYR A 48 4.78 -9.39 -6.23
CA TYR A 48 4.07 -9.55 -7.49
C TYR A 48 4.36 -8.36 -8.40
N GLU A 49 4.32 -8.58 -9.71
CA GLU A 49 4.34 -7.51 -10.70
C GLU A 49 2.93 -6.95 -10.86
N ALA A 50 2.78 -5.65 -10.59
CA ALA A 50 1.56 -4.91 -10.84
C ALA A 50 1.32 -4.85 -12.35
N ARG A 51 0.08 -5.15 -12.76
CA ARG A 51 -0.35 -4.92 -14.14
C ARG A 51 -1.23 -3.67 -14.19
N PRO A 52 -1.04 -2.80 -15.19
CA PRO A 52 -1.95 -1.68 -15.39
C PRO A 52 -3.36 -2.21 -15.59
N TYR A 53 -4.30 -1.68 -14.81
CA TYR A 53 -5.71 -2.00 -14.96
C TYR A 53 -6.34 -1.03 -15.96
N ASN A 54 -6.67 -1.52 -17.15
CA ASN A 54 -7.39 -0.74 -18.14
C ASN A 54 -8.90 -0.88 -17.91
N ASN A 55 -9.54 0.19 -17.42
CA ASN A 55 -10.97 0.20 -17.14
C ASN A 55 -11.73 0.88 -18.29
N GLU A 56 -12.40 0.10 -19.12
CA GLU A 56 -13.17 0.60 -20.28
C GLU A 56 -14.39 1.45 -19.89
N LYS A 57 -14.87 1.35 -18.64
CA LYS A 57 -16.10 2.03 -18.17
C LYS A 57 -15.84 3.28 -17.34
N SER A 58 -14.62 3.49 -16.85
CA SER A 58 -14.25 4.64 -16.05
C SER A 58 -12.78 4.93 -16.26
N SER A 59 -12.49 6.13 -16.76
CA SER A 59 -11.14 6.66 -16.86
C SER A 59 -10.66 7.01 -15.45
N TYR A 60 -10.16 6.02 -14.70
CA TYR A 60 -9.43 6.32 -13.46
C TYR A 60 -8.25 7.25 -13.75
N SER A 61 -7.69 7.16 -14.96
CA SER A 61 -6.77 8.13 -15.55
C SER A 61 -7.27 9.57 -15.45
N GLN A 62 -8.54 9.87 -15.73
CA GLN A 62 -9.06 11.23 -15.66
C GLN A 62 -8.93 11.83 -14.24
N TRP A 63 -9.25 11.06 -13.21
CA TRP A 63 -9.14 11.52 -11.82
C TRP A 63 -7.69 11.75 -11.42
N VAL A 64 -6.79 10.89 -11.89
CA VAL A 64 -5.36 11.03 -11.68
C VAL A 64 -4.85 12.29 -12.40
N ASP A 65 -5.24 12.48 -13.65
CA ASP A 65 -4.85 13.63 -14.47
C ASP A 65 -5.34 14.95 -13.84
N GLU A 66 -6.61 15.03 -13.44
CA GLU A 66 -7.18 16.20 -12.76
C GLU A 66 -6.47 16.52 -11.44
N TYR A 67 -6.12 15.48 -10.65
CA TYR A 67 -5.38 15.65 -9.41
C TYR A 67 -3.94 16.12 -9.66
N LEU A 68 -3.25 15.56 -10.66
CA LEU A 68 -1.89 15.94 -11.02
C LEU A 68 -1.82 17.34 -11.65
N GLU A 69 -2.85 17.76 -12.39
CA GLU A 69 -2.98 19.11 -12.89
C GLU A 69 -3.08 20.12 -11.74
N LYS A 70 -3.86 19.78 -10.70
CA LYS A 70 -4.09 20.65 -9.56
C LYS A 70 -2.94 20.67 -8.54
N GLU A 71 -2.39 19.51 -8.20
CA GLU A 71 -1.48 19.34 -7.06
C GLU A 71 -0.06 18.90 -7.47
N GLY A 72 0.19 18.68 -8.76
CA GLY A 72 1.45 18.10 -9.24
C GLY A 72 2.69 18.94 -8.91
N GLU A 73 2.59 20.27 -8.92
CA GLU A 73 3.68 21.15 -8.46
C GLU A 73 3.95 20.98 -6.96
N HIS A 74 2.91 21.00 -6.13
CA HIS A 74 3.05 20.80 -4.69
C HIS A 74 3.71 19.45 -4.36
N LEU A 75 3.34 18.38 -5.07
CA LEU A 75 3.95 17.06 -4.90
C LEU A 75 5.44 17.08 -5.27
N ARG A 76 5.80 17.72 -6.38
CA ARG A 76 7.20 17.85 -6.82
C ARG A 76 8.04 18.65 -5.83
N ASP A 77 7.51 19.77 -5.32
CA ASP A 77 8.20 20.62 -4.35
C ASP A 77 8.48 19.87 -3.03
N ASN A 78 7.64 18.90 -2.68
CA ASN A 78 7.80 18.05 -1.50
C ASN A 78 8.58 16.75 -1.79
N GLY A 79 9.20 16.63 -2.97
CA GLY A 79 10.05 15.49 -3.32
C GLY A 79 9.30 14.21 -3.67
N ILE A 80 7.98 14.28 -3.88
CA ILE A 80 7.18 13.14 -4.32
C ILE A 80 7.43 12.92 -5.82
N LYS A 81 7.92 11.73 -6.17
CA LYS A 81 8.06 11.32 -7.57
C LYS A 81 6.68 11.03 -8.14
N LEU A 82 6.37 11.57 -9.31
CA LEU A 82 5.09 11.30 -10.00
C LEU A 82 5.20 10.14 -10.99
N ASN A 83 6.43 9.70 -11.29
CA ASN A 83 6.76 8.75 -12.34
C ASN A 83 7.74 7.70 -11.78
N GLY A 84 7.80 6.52 -12.41
CA GLY A 84 8.74 5.45 -12.01
C GLY A 84 8.33 4.68 -10.75
N TRP A 85 7.03 4.71 -10.45
CA TRP A 85 6.39 3.82 -9.49
C TRP A 85 6.29 2.40 -10.01
#